data_AF-A0A5J4SUK7-F1
#
_entry.id   AF-A0A5J4SUK7-F1
#
_cell.length_a   1.000
_cell.length_b   1.000
_cell.length_c   1.000
_cell.angle_alpha   90.00
_cell.angle_beta   90.00
_cell.angle_gamma   90.00
#
_symmetry.space_group_name_H-M   'P 1'
#
loop_
_entity.id
_entity.type
_entity.pdbx_description
1 polymer ?
#
loop_
_entity_poly.entity_id
_entity_poly.type
_entity_poly.pdbx_seq_one_letter_code
_entity_poly.pdbx_strand_id
1 'polypeptide(L)' 'MKKQMMVLGMLLMAVTSSFAISGTTGPLTWVLENGTLTISGEGAMPDYDYYDSFHRGIPPSL' A
#
# COMPACT_ATOMS: atom_id res chain seq x y z
N MET A 1 25.03 -4.25 -17.30
CA MET A 1 23.89 -5.09 -17.76
C MET A 1 23.28 -5.84 -16.56
N LYS A 2 22.67 -5.12 -15.60
CA LYS A 2 22.06 -5.74 -14.40
C LYS A 2 20.75 -5.08 -13.94
N LYS A 3 20.38 -3.92 -14.51
CA LYS A 3 19.14 -3.20 -14.17
C LYS A 3 18.02 -3.39 -15.23
N GLN A 4 18.39 -3.77 -16.45
CA GLN A 4 17.45 -3.99 -17.56
C GLN A 4 16.93 -5.43 -17.68
N MET A 5 17.53 -6.38 -16.97
CA MET A 5 17.09 -7.79 -16.98
C MET A 5 15.91 -8.06 -16.03
N MET A 6 15.59 -7.12 -15.13
CA MET A 6 14.39 -7.23 -14.27
C MET A 6 13.14 -6.69 -15.00
N VAL A 7 13.29 -5.64 -15.82
CA VAL A 7 12.19 -5.04 -16.58
C VAL A 7 11.84 -5.89 -17.82
N LEU A 8 12.81 -6.54 -18.45
CA LEU A 8 12.60 -7.37 -19.65
C LEU A 8 11.95 -8.74 -19.37
N GLY A 9 11.99 -9.22 -18.12
CA GLY A 9 11.28 -10.44 -17.69
C GLY A 9 9.80 -10.21 -17.36
N MET A 10 9.37 -8.96 -17.15
CA MET A 10 8.00 -8.61 -16.76
C MET A 10 7.06 -8.42 -17.95
N LEU A 11 7.57 -8.46 -19.20
CA LEU A 11 6.78 -8.22 -20.41
C LEU A 11 6.23 -9.49 -21.08
N LEU A 12 6.50 -10.69 -20.54
CA LEU A 12 6.03 -11.93 -21.16
C LEU A 12 5.35 -12.87 -20.15
N MET A 13 4.01 -12.90 -20.24
CA MET A 13 3.07 -13.95 -19.82
C MET A 13 2.30 -13.80 -18.50
N ALA A 14 0.99 -14.05 -18.65
CA ALA A 14 -0.03 -14.37 -17.66
C ALA A 14 -0.65 -13.20 -16.88
N VAL A 15 -1.94 -12.98 -17.15
CA VAL A 15 -2.89 -12.25 -16.31
C VAL A 15 -2.98 -12.99 -14.97
N THR A 16 -2.07 -12.69 -14.07
CA THR A 16 -2.17 -13.02 -12.65
C THR A 16 -2.53 -11.71 -11.96
N SER A 17 -3.52 -11.72 -11.06
CA SER A 17 -3.81 -10.54 -10.25
C SER A 17 -2.58 -10.25 -9.40
N SER A 18 -1.77 -9.27 -9.82
CA SER A 18 -0.64 -8.81 -9.04
C SER A 18 -1.17 -8.11 -7.80
N PHE A 19 -0.99 -8.73 -6.63
CA PHE A 19 -1.08 -7.97 -5.39
C PHE A 19 0.10 -7.00 -5.37
N ALA A 20 -0.17 -5.74 -5.00
CA ALA A 20 0.90 -4.78 -4.84
C ALA A 20 1.83 -5.25 -3.70
N ILE A 21 3.09 -5.55 -4.03
CA ILE A 21 4.12 -5.92 -3.04
C ILE A 21 4.91 -4.72 -2.54
N SER A 22 4.65 -3.54 -3.07
CA SER A 22 5.31 -2.30 -2.68
C SER A 22 4.46 -1.09 -3.03
N GLY A 23 4.70 0.03 -2.35
CA GLY A 23 4.04 1.29 -2.64
C GLY A 23 4.58 2.46 -1.81
N THR A 24 3.78 3.51 -1.71
CA THR A 24 4.08 4.70 -0.93
C THR A 24 2.97 5.01 0.05
N THR A 25 3.31 5.69 1.15
CA THR A 25 2.37 6.24 2.14
C THR A 25 2.90 7.59 2.60
N GLY A 26 2.35 8.67 2.05
CA GLY A 26 2.91 10.00 2.24
C GLY A 26 4.38 10.05 1.78
N PRO A 27 5.33 10.50 2.63
CA PRO A 27 6.75 10.59 2.28
C PRO A 27 7.50 9.25 2.38
N LEU A 28 6.83 8.17 2.81
CA LEU A 28 7.45 6.87 3.06
C LEU A 28 7.18 5.88 1.91
N THR A 29 8.05 4.88 1.80
CA THR A 29 7.89 3.71 0.93
C THR A 29 7.64 2.47 1.76
N TRP A 30 6.91 1.50 1.21
CA TRP A 30 6.68 0.21 1.86
C TRP A 30 6.91 -0.96 0.89
N VAL A 31 7.34 -2.10 1.45
CA VAL A 31 7.53 -3.38 0.74
C VAL A 31 7.00 -4.52 1.61
N LEU A 32 6.22 -5.43 1.03
CA LEU A 32 5.70 -6.64 1.67
C LEU A 32 6.38 -7.87 1.08
N GLU A 33 7.27 -8.48 1.86
CA GLU A 33 8.03 -9.66 1.46
C GLU A 33 7.93 -10.74 2.54
N ASN A 34 7.58 -11.97 2.14
CA ASN A 34 7.52 -13.14 3.03
C ASN A 34 6.70 -12.91 4.31
N GLY A 35 5.65 -12.10 4.24
CA GLY A 35 4.79 -11.76 5.40
C GLY A 35 5.34 -10.64 6.29
N THR A 36 6.47 -10.01 5.93
CA THR A 36 7.04 -8.85 6.63
C THR A 36 6.79 -7.59 5.83
N LEU A 37 6.11 -6.62 6.44
CA LEU A 37 5.95 -5.27 5.89
C LEU A 37 7.09 -4.38 6.40
N THR A 38 7.96 -3.94 5.50
CA THR A 38 9.02 -2.98 5.81
C THR A 38 8.62 -1.59 5.31
N ILE A 39 8.69 -0.59 6.19
CA ILE A 39 8.43 0.81 5.86
C ILE A 39 9.74 1.59 6.02
N SER A 40 10.09 2.39 5.02
CA SER A 40 11.34 3.16 4.97
C SER A 40 11.13 4.54 4.38
N GLY A 41 12.05 5.47 4.66
CA GLY A 41 11.99 6.86 4.22
C GLY A 41 12.23 7.82 5.38
N GLU A 42 12.06 9.11 5.10
CA GLU A 42 12.18 10.20 6.07
C GLU A 42 10.85 10.97 6.15
N GLY A 43 10.48 11.41 7.36
CA GLY A 43 9.23 12.14 7.61
C GLY A 43 8.22 11.34 8.44
N ALA A 44 7.05 11.95 8.70
CA ALA A 44 6.00 11.34 9.52
C ALA A 44 5.14 10.36 8.70
N MET A 45 4.80 9.22 9.30
CA MET A 45 3.80 8.31 8.76
C MET A 45 2.40 8.95 8.87
N PRO A 46 1.59 8.95 7.79
CA PRO A 46 0.23 9.49 7.87
C PRO A 46 -0.65 8.74 8.86
N ASP A 47 -1.48 9.48 9.60
CA ASP A 47 -2.59 8.91 10.35
C ASP A 47 -3.72 8.53 9.39
N TYR A 48 -4.26 7.33 9.54
CA TYR A 48 -5.38 6.83 8.75
C TYR A 48 -6.62 6.78 9.63
N ASP A 49 -7.43 7.84 9.57
CA ASP A 49 -8.69 7.90 10.31
C ASP A 49 -9.68 6.87 9.76
N TYR A 50 -10.22 6.04 10.66
CA TYR A 50 -11.38 5.23 10.35
C TYR A 50 -12.61 6.13 10.44
N TYR A 51 -13.10 6.61 9.30
CA TYR A 51 -14.43 7.23 9.24
C TYR A 51 -15.48 6.16 9.52
N ASP A 52 -15.83 5.98 10.79
CA ASP A 52 -17.06 5.32 11.15
C ASP A 52 -18.24 6.22 10.76
N SER A 53 -19.02 5.79 9.77
CA SER A 53 -20.18 6.50 9.27
C SER A 53 -21.28 6.70 10.33
N PHE A 54 -21.15 6.09 11.52
CA PHE A 54 -22.10 6.24 12.63
C PHE A 54 -21.81 7.40 13.60
N HIS A 55 -20.70 8.12 13.48
CA HIS A 55 -20.39 9.26 14.37
C HIS A 55 -21.08 10.59 13.99
N ARG A 56 -21.92 10.61 12.95
CA ARG A 56 -22.77 11.78 12.60
C ARG A 56 -24.07 11.79 13.40
N GLY A 57 -23.97 11.88 14.73
CA GLY A 57 -24.94 12.52 15.62
C GLY A 57 -26.45 12.38 15.32
N ILE A 58 -26.94 11.22 14.91
CA ILE A 58 -28.39 10.95 14.89
C ILE A 58 -28.76 10.40 16.26
N PRO A 59 -29.41 11.18 17.15
CA PRO A 59 -29.96 10.61 18.37
C PRO A 59 -31.06 9.59 17.99
N PRO A 60 -31.19 8.48 18.74
CA PRO A 60 -32.29 7.55 18.52
C PRO A 60 -33.61 8.31 18.73
N SER A 61 -34.40 8.41 17.66
CA SER A 61 -35.74 8.99 17.72
C SER A 61 -36.62 8.20 18.70
N LEU A 62 -37.23 8.92 19.64
CA LEU A 62 -38.34 8.46 20.49
C LEU A 62 -39.52 7.98 19.64
#